data_AF-A0A969SSU3-F1
#
_entry.id   AF-A0A969SSU3-F1
#
_cell.length_a   1.000
_cell.length_b   1.000
_cell.length_c   1.000
_cell.angle_alpha   90.00
_cell.angle_beta   90.00
_cell.angle_gamma   90.00
#
_symmetry.space_group_name_H-M   'P 1'
#
loop_
_entity.id
_entity.type
_entity.pdbx_description
1 polymer ?
#
loop_
_entity_poly.entity_id
_entity_poly.type
_entity_poly.pdbx_seq_one_letter_code
_entity_poly.pdbx_strand_id
1 'polypeptide(L)'
;MVKTNQTTQIVKKAYTPTTYTSNQIRELARCYNDPLYFMENFVHIQHPIKGRQLLTLYPFQTEMVKTIHENRFSILLTARQMGKCLYKSTKIKTKSPKGSIIELDIGDFYEWQKFRQWAKTVPELRDII
;
A
#
# COMPACT_ATOMS: atom_id res chain seq x y z
N MET A 1 15.67 -12.08 35.18
CA MET A 1 15.96 -11.05 34.15
C MET A 1 15.72 -11.66 32.77
N VAL A 2 14.50 -11.52 32.24
CA VAL A 2 14.16 -11.99 30.89
C VAL A 2 14.75 -10.98 29.89
N LYS A 3 15.70 -11.41 29.06
CA LYS A 3 16.22 -10.60 27.95
C LYS A 3 15.15 -10.55 26.86
N THR A 4 14.31 -9.51 26.88
CA THR A 4 13.38 -9.17 25.80
C THR A 4 14.16 -8.65 24.60
N ASN A 5 14.69 -9.55 23.77
CA ASN A 5 15.18 -9.19 22.43
C ASN A 5 13.96 -8.98 21.50
N GLN A 6 13.20 -7.91 21.70
CA GLN A 6 12.26 -7.46 20.69
C GLN A 6 13.02 -6.56 19.71
N THR A 7 13.44 -7.14 18.59
CA THR A 7 14.11 -6.44 17.50
C THR A 7 13.16 -5.40 16.90
N THR A 8 13.32 -4.12 17.24
CA THR A 8 12.48 -3.00 16.76
C THR A 8 12.77 -2.60 15.31
N GLN A 9 13.72 -3.27 14.64
CA GLN A 9 14.20 -2.89 13.32
C GLN A 9 13.42 -3.60 12.20
N ILE A 10 12.47 -2.90 11.59
CA ILE A 10 11.63 -3.39 10.48
C ILE A 10 12.39 -3.38 9.14
N VAL A 11 13.38 -2.49 8.98
CA VAL A 11 14.10 -2.27 7.73
C VAL A 11 15.50 -2.87 7.80
N LYS A 12 15.84 -3.72 6.81
CA LYS A 12 17.20 -4.29 6.66
C LYS A 12 18.20 -3.18 6.28
N LYS A 13 19.38 -3.19 6.91
CA LYS A 13 20.48 -2.26 6.55
C LYS A 13 21.00 -2.60 5.15
N ALA A 14 21.29 -1.56 4.35
CA ALA A 14 21.88 -1.72 3.03
C ALA A 14 23.27 -2.39 3.11
N TYR A 15 23.65 -3.10 2.04
CA TYR A 15 24.96 -3.74 1.86
C TYR A 15 25.41 -4.72 2.95
N THR A 16 24.50 -5.18 3.82
CA THR A 16 24.83 -6.19 4.83
C THR A 16 24.96 -7.55 4.15
N PRO A 17 26.15 -8.21 4.19
CA PRO A 17 26.33 -9.51 3.57
C PRO A 17 25.38 -10.51 4.24
N THR A 18 24.61 -11.24 3.43
CA THR A 18 23.66 -12.24 3.91
C THR A 18 23.89 -13.51 3.12
N THR A 19 24.16 -14.60 3.82
CA THR A 19 24.27 -15.93 3.23
C THR A 19 22.86 -16.53 3.13
N TYR A 20 22.54 -17.11 1.97
CA TYR A 20 21.27 -17.79 1.75
C TYR A 20 21.47 -19.30 1.79
N THR A 21 20.57 -20.00 2.45
CA THR A 21 20.51 -21.47 2.37
C THR A 21 19.84 -21.90 1.06
N SER A 22 20.09 -23.13 0.62
CA SER A 22 19.48 -23.69 -0.60
C SER A 22 17.94 -23.62 -0.58
N ASN A 23 17.34 -23.79 0.60
CA ASN A 23 15.88 -23.67 0.78
C ASN A 23 15.42 -22.22 0.62
N GLN A 24 16.13 -21.24 1.17
CA GLN A 24 15.78 -19.82 1.02
C GLN A 24 15.89 -19.37 -0.44
N ILE A 25 16.88 -19.86 -1.18
CA ILE A 25 17.00 -19.58 -2.62
C ILE A 25 15.80 -20.15 -3.38
N ARG A 26 15.38 -21.38 -3.05
CA ARG A 26 14.19 -22.00 -3.65
C ARG A 26 12.91 -21.21 -3.34
N GLU A 27 12.75 -20.76 -2.10
CA GLU A 27 11.60 -19.93 -1.70
C GLU A 27 11.58 -18.60 -2.42
N LEU A 28 12.74 -17.93 -2.57
CA LEU A 28 12.84 -16.71 -3.36
C LEU A 28 12.43 -16.92 -4.82
N ALA A 29 12.86 -18.03 -5.43
CA ALA A 29 12.45 -18.36 -6.79
C ALA A 29 10.93 -18.60 -6.91
N ARG A 30 10.30 -19.22 -5.91
CA ARG A 30 8.84 -19.39 -5.86
C ARG A 30 8.11 -18.06 -5.74
N CYS A 31 8.55 -17.19 -4.82
CA CYS A 31 7.98 -15.86 -4.66
C CYS A 31 8.11 -14.98 -5.91
N TYR A 32 9.17 -15.18 -6.69
CA TYR A 32 9.36 -14.47 -7.96
C TYR A 32 8.38 -14.93 -9.04
N ASN A 33 8.16 -16.24 -9.15
CA ASN A 33 7.32 -16.84 -10.18
C ASN A 33 5.81 -16.77 -9.87
N ASP A 34 5.44 -16.82 -8.59
CA ASP A 34 4.04 -16.81 -8.16
C ASP A 34 3.79 -15.68 -7.14
N PRO A 35 3.15 -14.58 -7.57
CA PRO A 35 2.84 -13.47 -6.67
C PRO A 35 1.82 -13.84 -5.60
N LEU A 36 0.92 -14.79 -5.85
CA LEU A 36 -0.06 -15.26 -4.86
C LEU A 36 0.64 -16.03 -3.75
N TYR A 37 1.59 -16.90 -4.11
CA TYR A 37 2.43 -17.60 -3.14
C TYR A 37 3.13 -16.62 -2.20
N PHE A 38 3.74 -15.56 -2.74
CA PHE A 38 4.37 -14.53 -1.92
C PHE A 38 3.37 -13.86 -0.97
N MET A 39 2.20 -13.46 -1.49
CA MET A 39 1.18 -12.76 -0.71
C MET A 39 0.63 -13.61 0.45
N GLU A 40 0.30 -14.88 0.20
CA GLU A 40 -0.35 -15.72 1.21
C GLU A 40 0.63 -16.25 2.27
N ASN A 41 1.93 -16.36 1.95
CA ASN A 41 2.93 -16.95 2.85
C ASN A 41 3.80 -15.92 3.59
N PHE A 42 3.95 -14.70 3.07
CA PHE A 42 4.88 -13.71 3.64
C PHE A 42 4.22 -12.38 3.99
N VAL A 43 3.09 -12.02 3.38
CA VAL A 43 2.40 -10.76 3.70
C VAL A 43 1.52 -10.95 4.92
N HIS A 44 1.68 -10.05 5.90
CA HIS A 44 0.93 -10.08 7.15
C HIS A 44 0.02 -8.87 7.25
N ILE A 45 -1.17 -9.08 7.79
CA ILE A 45 -2.14 -8.05 8.14
C ILE A 45 -2.33 -7.96 9.64
N GLN A 46 -2.67 -6.76 10.12
CA GLN A 46 -3.02 -6.53 11.52
C GLN A 46 -4.53 -6.73 11.68
N HIS A 47 -4.93 -7.80 12.37
CA HIS A 47 -6.31 -7.98 12.80
C HIS A 47 -6.55 -7.21 14.11
N PRO A 48 -7.71 -6.55 14.29
CA PRO A 48 -7.98 -5.76 15.49
C PRO A 48 -7.94 -6.58 16.79
N ILE A 49 -8.45 -7.82 16.75
CA ILE A 49 -8.50 -8.73 17.90
C ILE A 49 -7.36 -9.77 17.88
N LYS A 50 -7.24 -10.53 16.78
CA LYS A 50 -6.31 -11.67 16.64
C LYS A 50 -4.83 -11.30 16.50
N GLY A 51 -4.49 -10.02 16.38
CA GLY A 51 -3.10 -9.61 16.19
C GLY A 51 -2.61 -9.76 14.75
N ARG A 52 -1.29 -9.93 14.59
CA ARG A 52 -0.65 -10.12 13.28
C ARG A 52 -0.97 -11.52 12.73
N GLN A 53 -1.57 -11.59 11.55
CA GLN A 53 -1.90 -12.84 10.86
C GLN A 53 -1.47 -12.77 9.39
N LEU A 54 -1.34 -13.93 8.74
CA LEU A 54 -1.10 -13.99 7.29
C LEU A 54 -2.29 -13.43 6.52
N LEU A 55 -2.00 -12.82 5.36
CA LEU A 55 -3.02 -12.35 4.44
C LEU A 55 -3.66 -13.55 3.74
N THR A 56 -4.98 -13.71 3.90
CA THR A 56 -5.77 -14.62 3.08
C THR A 56 -6.60 -13.79 2.10
N LEU A 57 -6.41 -14.03 0.80
CA LEU A 57 -7.12 -13.31 -0.24
C LEU A 57 -8.55 -13.84 -0.40
N TYR A 58 -9.48 -12.95 -0.70
CA TYR A 58 -10.80 -13.36 -1.17
C TYR A 58 -10.72 -13.88 -2.62
N PRO A 59 -11.65 -14.75 -3.07
CA PRO A 59 -11.60 -15.34 -4.41
C PRO A 59 -11.48 -14.30 -5.55
N PHE A 60 -12.22 -13.19 -5.45
CA PHE A 60 -12.15 -12.11 -6.44
C PHE A 60 -10.79 -11.38 -6.43
N GLN A 61 -10.11 -11.31 -5.29
CA GLN A 61 -8.80 -10.67 -5.19
C GLN A 61 -7.73 -11.55 -5.83
N THR A 62 -7.84 -12.87 -5.67
CA THR A 62 -6.98 -13.84 -6.35
C THR A 62 -7.12 -13.72 -7.87
N GLU A 63 -8.35 -13.64 -8.38
CA GLU A 63 -8.63 -13.42 -9.81
C GLU A 63 -8.05 -12.09 -10.30
N MET A 64 -8.25 -11.03 -9.54
CA MET A 64 -7.71 -9.70 -9.85
C MET A 64 -6.17 -9.71 -9.94
N VAL A 65 -5.48 -10.34 -8.98
CA VAL A 65 -4.02 -10.45 -8.98
C VAL A 65 -3.53 -11.22 -10.21
N LYS A 66 -4.14 -12.37 -10.52
CA LYS A 66 -3.77 -13.17 -11.70
C LYS A 66 -3.95 -12.37 -12.99
N THR A 67 -5.10 -11.71 -13.13
CA THR A 67 -5.41 -10.86 -14.28
C THR A 67 -4.34 -9.78 -14.47
N ILE A 68 -3.95 -9.09 -13.38
CA ILE A 68 -2.90 -8.06 -13.43
C ILE A 68 -1.52 -8.64 -13.78
N HIS A 69 -1.18 -9.82 -13.25
CA HIS A 69 0.15 -10.42 -13.44
C HIS A 69 0.33 -11.00 -14.84
N GLU A 70 -0.72 -11.60 -15.40
CA GLU A 70 -0.69 -12.30 -16.68
C GLU A 70 -0.87 -11.36 -17.89
N ASN A 71 -1.44 -10.16 -17.66
CA ASN A 71 -1.75 -9.22 -18.74
C ASN A 71 -0.97 -7.91 -18.59
N ARG A 72 -0.33 -7.45 -19.67
CA ARG A 72 0.37 -6.15 -19.72
C ARG A 72 -0.55 -4.97 -19.40
N PHE A 73 -1.81 -5.03 -19.84
CA PHE A 73 -2.83 -4.03 -19.59
C PHE A 73 -4.08 -4.72 -19.04
N SER A 74 -4.64 -4.18 -17.96
CA SER A 74 -5.82 -4.73 -17.30
C SER A 74 -6.80 -3.61 -16.97
N ILE A 75 -8.10 -3.84 -17.23
CA ILE A 75 -9.19 -2.96 -16.79
C ILE A 75 -10.02 -3.74 -15.78
N LEU A 76 -10.20 -3.19 -14.59
CA LEU A 76 -10.89 -3.84 -13.48
C LEU A 76 -12.12 -3.01 -13.09
N LEU A 77 -13.30 -3.62 -13.17
CA LEU A 77 -14.54 -3.05 -12.65
C LEU A 77 -14.73 -3.51 -11.20
N THR A 78 -14.41 -2.65 -10.24
CA THR A 78 -14.46 -2.97 -8.81
C THR A 78 -15.39 -2.04 -8.05
N ALA A 79 -16.11 -2.56 -7.05
CA ALA A 79 -16.90 -1.74 -6.13
C ALA A 79 -16.02 -0.89 -5.18
N ARG A 80 -16.64 0.06 -4.47
CA ARG A 80 -15.96 0.84 -3.42
C ARG A 80 -15.61 -0.05 -2.22
N GLN A 81 -14.54 0.29 -1.49
CA GLN A 81 -14.16 -0.34 -0.22
C GLN A 81 -13.85 -1.85 -0.28
N MET A 82 -13.57 -2.41 -1.46
CA MET A 82 -13.21 -3.83 -1.65
C MET A 82 -11.75 -4.18 -1.28
N GLY A 83 -11.12 -3.38 -0.40
CA GLY A 83 -9.71 -3.56 -0.05
C GLY A 83 -8.71 -3.13 -1.13
N LYS A 84 -9.16 -2.38 -2.15
CA LYS A 84 -8.29 -1.77 -3.18
C LYS A 84 -7.83 -0.37 -2.76
N CYS A 85 -6.57 -0.05 -3.04
CA CYS A 85 -5.97 1.24 -2.74
C CYS A 85 -5.56 1.96 -4.04
N LEU A 86 -5.46 3.29 -3.99
CA LEU A 86 -4.87 4.08 -5.07
C LEU A 86 -3.39 4.29 -4.78
N TYR A 87 -2.57 4.31 -5.82
CA TYR A 87 -1.18 4.72 -5.70
C TYR A 87 -1.09 6.25 -5.72
N LYS A 88 -0.09 6.85 -5.05
CA LYS A 88 -0.01 8.31 -4.88
C LYS A 88 -0.02 9.10 -6.19
N SER A 89 0.56 8.57 -7.26
CA SER A 89 0.56 9.20 -8.59
C SER A 89 -0.67 8.87 -9.44
N THR A 90 -1.73 8.33 -8.84
CA THR A 90 -2.99 8.13 -9.56
C THR A 90 -3.60 9.49 -9.86
N LYS A 91 -3.76 9.81 -11.14
CA LYS A 91 -4.37 11.05 -11.61
C LYS A 91 -5.86 11.08 -11.26
N ILE A 92 -6.29 12.20 -10.69
CA ILE A 92 -7.68 12.50 -10.41
C ILE A 92 -8.06 13.82 -11.08
N LYS A 93 -9.30 13.91 -11.56
CA LYS A 93 -9.87 15.16 -12.07
C LYS A 93 -10.73 15.78 -10.97
N THR A 94 -10.39 16.99 -10.55
CA THR A 94 -11.16 17.73 -9.54
C THR A 94 -11.55 19.11 -10.08
N LYS A 95 -12.56 19.73 -9.45
CA LYS A 95 -12.96 21.10 -9.78
C LYS A 95 -12.20 22.08 -8.87
N SER A 96 -11.54 23.04 -9.49
CA SER A 96 -10.99 24.21 -8.82
C SER A 96 -12.11 25.02 -8.15
N PRO A 97 -11.81 25.80 -7.08
CA PRO A 97 -12.73 26.80 -6.55
C PRO A 97 -13.25 27.80 -7.60
N LYS A 98 -12.49 28.03 -8.67
CA LYS A 98 -12.88 28.89 -9.80
C LYS A 98 -13.70 28.16 -10.89
N GLY A 99 -14.08 26.91 -10.65
CA GLY A 99 -14.94 26.11 -11.54
C GLY A 99 -14.21 25.36 -12.67
N SER A 100 -12.92 25.61 -12.92
CA SER A 100 -12.14 24.88 -13.93
C SER A 100 -11.82 23.45 -13.49
N ILE A 101 -11.84 22.50 -14.43
CA ILE A 101 -11.42 21.13 -14.17
C ILE A 101 -9.89 21.08 -14.18
N ILE A 102 -9.30 20.59 -13.09
CA ILE A 102 -7.86 20.39 -12.95
C ILE A 102 -7.55 18.91 -12.78
N GLU A 103 -6.45 18.47 -13.38
CA GLU A 103 -5.92 17.12 -13.21
C GLU A 103 -4.72 17.17 -12.28
N LEU A 104 -4.74 16.36 -11.22
CA LEU A 104 -3.69 16.32 -10.20
C LEU A 104 -3.50 14.89 -9.70
N ASP A 105 -2.39 14.63 -9.03
CA ASP A 105 -2.17 13.35 -8.37
C ASP A 105 -2.97 13.25 -7.07
N ILE A 106 -3.48 12.06 -6.75
CA ILE A 106 -4.18 11.80 -5.49
C ILE A 106 -3.29 12.10 -4.27
N GLY A 107 -1.97 11.93 -4.40
CA GLY A 107 -0.99 12.30 -3.39
C GLY A 107 -1.00 13.81 -3.11
N ASP A 108 -0.92 14.63 -4.15
CA ASP A 108 -0.96 16.09 -4.03
C ASP A 108 -2.31 16.57 -3.47
N PHE A 109 -3.40 15.93 -3.89
CA PHE A 109 -4.73 16.20 -3.35
C PHE A 109 -4.79 15.96 -1.85
N TYR A 110 -4.23 14.84 -1.39
CA TYR A 110 -4.22 14.48 0.02
C TYR A 110 -3.41 15.47 0.87
N GLU A 111 -2.24 15.88 0.40
CA GLU A 111 -1.44 16.89 1.10
C GLU A 111 -2.13 18.26 1.12
N TRP A 112 -2.81 18.64 0.03
CA TRP A 112 -3.63 19.86 0.00
C TRP A 112 -4.81 19.80 0.98
N GLN A 113 -5.49 18.65 1.13
CA GLN A 113 -6.56 18.51 2.10
C GLN A 113 -6.06 18.64 3.54
N LYS A 114 -4.92 18.04 3.87
CA LYS A 114 -4.28 18.22 5.19
C LYS A 114 -3.94 19.67 5.44
N PHE A 115 -3.34 20.35 4.45
CA PHE A 115 -3.02 21.77 4.55
C PHE A 115 -4.28 22.59 4.86
N ARG A 116 -5.39 22.36 4.14
CA ARG A 116 -6.67 23.04 4.42
C ARG A 116 -7.19 22.78 5.82
N GLN A 117 -7.09 21.54 6.32
CA GLN A 117 -7.53 21.22 7.68
C GLN A 117 -6.66 21.90 8.72
N TRP A 118 -5.34 21.87 8.54
CA TRP A 118 -4.38 22.51 9.43
C TRP A 118 -4.58 24.02 9.46
N ALA A 119 -4.69 24.68 8.31
CA ALA A 119 -4.81 26.12 8.27
C ALA A 119 -6.15 26.65 8.82
N LYS A 120 -7.22 25.83 8.88
CA LYS A 120 -8.41 26.16 9.69
C LYS A 120 -8.12 26.26 11.20
N THR A 121 -7.08 25.58 11.68
CA THR A 121 -6.66 25.64 13.08
C THR A 121 -5.79 26.86 13.40
N VAL A 122 -5.18 27.50 12.39
CA VAL A 122 -4.33 28.69 12.53
C VAL A 122 -5.18 29.95 12.28
N PRO A 123 -5.40 30.82 13.30
CA PRO A 123 -6.28 31.99 13.16
C PRO A 123 -5.91 32.91 11.99
N GLU A 124 -4.61 33.12 11.75
CA GLU A 124 -4.06 34.03 10.73
C GLU A 124 -4.27 33.54 9.29
N LEU A 125 -4.46 32.23 9.08
CA LEU A 125 -4.59 31.62 7.77
C LEU A 125 -6.04 31.27 7.41
N ARG A 126 -6.99 31.52 8.31
CA ARG A 126 -8.42 31.23 8.10
C ARG A 126 -9.02 32.01 6.94
N ASP A 127 -8.55 33.24 6.73
CA ASP A 127 -9.09 34.15 5.71
C ASP A 127 -8.50 33.92 4.32
N ILE A 128 -7.48 33.04 4.21
CA ILE A 128 -6.74 32.78 2.97
C ILE A 128 -7.31 31.55 2.20
N ILE A 129 -8.18 30.74 2.83
CA ILE A 129 -8.57 29.40 2.35
C ILE A 129 -10.08 29.26 2.09
#